data_AF-A0A2E8H6X0-F1
#
_entry.id   AF-A0A2E8H6X0-F1
#
_cell.length_a   1.000
_cell.length_b   1.000
_cell.length_c   1.000
_cell.angle_alpha   90.00
_cell.angle_beta   90.00
_cell.angle_gamma   90.00
#
_symmetry.space_group_name_H-M   'P 1'
#
loop_
_entity.id
_entity.type
_entity.pdbx_description
1 polymer ?
#
loop_
_entity_poly.entity_id
_entity_poly.type
_entity_poly.pdbx_seq_one_letter_code
_entity_poly.pdbx_strand_id
1 'polypeptide(L)'
;MLVRLKDGRMSWYSIPHDPRDPWTESIVSEGHPGDGTALYDVTGTGCLDVVTGSGFFEQLDGAGKEWRFRPFQAARDLQVDLETRVVAGDCLGDGTVCVVISESEVLNNARLLLLHSTDSGQTWEQHMLIDRDRDLGALHSLQLLDTDGNGRLDIFTAEMELYIENTGIVRRPTWKLLKNQGGLRFDELTVLEANLGAHQGRAGRISSADGVDFVAKNWQANSTNACGGVNHVVHVQEQTAPCNGR
;
A
#
# COMPACT_ATOMS: atom_id res chain seq x y z
N MET A 1 -13.55 8.30 -10.86
CA MET A 1 -12.31 7.49 -10.99
C MET A 1 -11.11 8.42 -10.88
N LEU A 2 -10.12 8.09 -10.05
CA LEU A 2 -8.86 8.84 -9.99
C LEU A 2 -7.86 8.26 -11.00
N VAL A 3 -7.12 9.12 -11.68
CA VAL A 3 -6.05 8.77 -12.63
C VAL A 3 -4.83 9.62 -12.28
N ARG A 4 -3.67 8.98 -12.20
CA ARG A 4 -2.38 9.63 -11.99
C ARG A 4 -1.41 9.18 -13.06
N LEU A 5 -0.75 10.14 -13.67
CA LEU A 5 0.44 9.91 -14.48
C LEU A 5 1.66 9.99 -13.57
N LYS A 6 2.60 9.05 -13.74
CA LYS A 6 3.88 9.08 -13.02
C LYS A 6 4.58 10.41 -13.29
N ASP A 7 5.01 11.08 -12.22
CA ASP A 7 5.59 12.43 -12.21
C ASP A 7 4.76 13.52 -12.91
N GLY A 8 3.49 13.25 -13.17
CA GLY A 8 2.65 14.06 -14.04
C GLY A 8 1.30 14.40 -13.42
N ARG A 9 0.36 14.72 -14.31
CA ARG A 9 -0.98 15.15 -13.93
C ARG A 9 -1.70 14.08 -13.12
N MET A 10 -2.40 14.54 -12.10
CA MET A 10 -3.38 13.76 -11.36
C MET A 10 -4.76 14.40 -11.52
N SER A 11 -5.72 13.59 -11.95
CA SER A 11 -7.09 14.02 -12.22
C SER A 11 -8.08 13.00 -11.71
N TRP A 12 -9.27 13.44 -11.33
CA TRP A 12 -10.41 12.55 -11.16
C TRP A 12 -11.47 12.82 -12.22
N TYR A 13 -12.22 11.78 -12.55
CA TYR A 13 -13.25 11.77 -13.56
C TYR A 13 -14.59 11.48 -12.92
N SER A 14 -15.54 12.41 -13.07
CA SER A 14 -16.92 12.20 -12.62
C SER A 14 -17.64 11.22 -13.54
N ILE A 15 -18.45 10.36 -12.93
CA ILE A 15 -19.23 9.36 -13.66
C ILE A 15 -20.52 10.06 -14.16
N PRO A 16 -20.75 10.15 -15.48
CA PRO A 16 -22.01 10.65 -16.02
C PRO A 16 -23.17 9.71 -15.71
N HIS A 17 -24.41 10.17 -15.91
CA HIS A 17 -25.61 9.35 -15.67
C HIS A 17 -25.61 8.09 -16.56
N ASP A 18 -25.30 8.22 -17.86
CA ASP A 18 -24.94 7.05 -18.68
C ASP A 18 -23.42 6.87 -18.62
N PRO A 19 -22.88 5.81 -18.00
CA PRO A 19 -21.44 5.60 -17.85
C PRO A 19 -20.69 5.39 -19.18
N ARG A 20 -21.41 5.28 -20.31
CA ARG A 20 -20.84 5.23 -21.66
C ARG A 20 -20.53 6.61 -22.25
N ASP A 21 -21.13 7.68 -21.71
CA ASP A 21 -20.81 9.05 -22.13
C ASP A 21 -19.39 9.43 -21.69
N PRO A 22 -18.75 10.43 -22.31
CA PRO A 22 -17.45 10.93 -21.87
C PRO A 22 -17.48 11.37 -20.40
N TRP A 23 -16.55 10.85 -19.61
CA TRP A 23 -16.41 11.25 -18.21
C TRP A 23 -15.75 12.63 -18.13
N THR A 24 -16.20 13.47 -17.19
CA THR A 24 -15.68 14.84 -17.07
C THR A 24 -14.45 14.86 -16.18
N GLU A 25 -13.31 15.30 -16.72
CA GLU A 25 -12.05 15.47 -15.99
C GLU A 25 -12.14 16.63 -14.99
N SER A 26 -11.50 16.46 -13.85
CA SER A 26 -11.23 17.49 -12.85
C SER A 26 -9.82 17.31 -12.33
N ILE A 27 -9.01 18.35 -12.43
CA ILE A 27 -7.60 18.29 -12.13
C ILE A 27 -7.40 18.42 -10.61
N VAL A 28 -6.63 17.50 -10.04
CA VAL A 28 -6.18 17.56 -8.64
C VAL A 28 -4.82 18.26 -8.57
N SER A 29 -3.92 17.92 -9.50
CA SER A 29 -2.61 18.56 -9.68
C SER A 29 -2.15 18.44 -11.13
N GLU A 30 -1.50 19.48 -11.65
CA GLU A 30 -0.87 19.43 -12.98
C GLU A 30 0.41 18.57 -13.00
N GLY A 31 1.01 18.33 -11.85
CA GLY A 31 2.23 17.53 -11.71
C GLY A 31 2.49 17.16 -10.26
N HIS A 32 2.69 15.88 -9.98
CA HIS A 32 3.12 15.43 -8.64
C HIS A 32 4.10 14.26 -8.74
N PRO A 33 5.33 14.40 -8.21
CA PRO A 33 6.38 13.41 -8.38
C PRO A 33 6.10 12.10 -7.63
N GLY A 34 6.68 11.02 -8.13
CA GLY A 34 6.63 9.68 -7.55
C GLY A 34 5.40 8.88 -7.94
N ASP A 35 5.19 7.82 -7.17
CA ASP A 35 4.10 6.85 -7.33
C ASP A 35 3.29 6.72 -6.03
N GLY A 36 2.33 5.79 -5.99
CA GLY A 36 1.53 5.47 -4.81
C GLY A 36 0.40 6.46 -4.53
N THR A 37 -0.84 5.98 -4.57
CA THR A 37 -2.01 6.83 -4.31
C THR A 37 -3.09 6.06 -3.57
N ALA A 38 -3.66 6.70 -2.54
CA ALA A 38 -4.83 6.23 -1.82
C ALA A 38 -5.88 7.34 -1.73
N LEU A 39 -7.12 6.96 -1.47
CA LEU A 39 -8.22 7.89 -1.16
C LEU A 39 -8.64 7.65 0.28
N TYR A 40 -8.73 8.71 1.08
CA TYR A 40 -9.19 8.64 2.47
C TYR A 40 -9.64 10.01 2.95
N ASP A 41 -10.57 10.08 3.90
CA ASP A 41 -10.93 11.34 4.56
C ASP A 41 -9.89 11.65 5.64
N VAL A 42 -8.82 12.36 5.26
CA VAL A 42 -7.70 12.69 6.15
C VAL A 42 -8.10 13.82 7.10
N THR A 43 -8.97 14.71 6.63
CA THR A 43 -9.39 15.92 7.36
C THR A 43 -10.64 15.76 8.21
N GLY A 44 -11.33 14.61 8.12
CA GLY A 44 -12.57 14.34 8.86
C GLY A 44 -13.77 15.16 8.34
N THR A 45 -13.72 15.61 7.09
CA THR A 45 -14.75 16.46 6.49
C THR A 45 -15.90 15.66 5.88
N GLY A 46 -15.78 14.33 5.84
CA GLY A 46 -16.67 13.42 5.11
C GLY A 46 -16.38 13.36 3.61
N CYS A 47 -15.35 14.09 3.14
CA CYS A 47 -14.92 14.12 1.76
C CYS A 47 -13.59 13.38 1.60
N LEU A 48 -13.40 12.67 0.50
CA LEU A 48 -12.15 11.94 0.26
C LEU A 48 -11.05 12.91 -0.21
N ASP A 49 -9.93 12.86 0.49
CA ASP A 49 -8.66 13.47 0.10
C ASP A 49 -7.84 12.50 -0.75
N VAL A 50 -6.85 13.02 -1.49
CA VAL A 50 -5.93 12.19 -2.29
C VAL A 50 -4.57 12.07 -1.61
N VAL A 51 -4.27 10.89 -1.08
CA VAL A 51 -3.04 10.61 -0.32
C VAL A 51 -1.94 10.07 -1.22
N THR A 52 -0.71 10.55 -1.03
CA THR A 52 0.51 10.16 -1.78
C THR A 52 1.66 9.88 -0.82
N GLY A 53 2.80 9.38 -1.30
CA GLY A 53 3.97 9.10 -0.43
C GLY A 53 4.60 10.36 0.20
N SER A 54 4.34 11.55 -0.36
CA SER A 54 4.96 12.80 0.09
C SER A 54 4.00 13.76 0.81
N GLY A 55 2.72 13.41 0.91
CA GLY A 55 1.67 14.25 1.44
C GLY A 55 0.30 13.89 0.87
N PHE A 56 -0.71 14.72 1.14
CA PHE A 56 -2.06 14.54 0.61
C PHE A 56 -2.60 15.83 0.01
N PHE A 57 -3.52 15.71 -0.95
CA PHE A 57 -4.30 16.83 -1.47
C PHE A 57 -5.62 16.88 -0.71
N GLU A 58 -5.78 17.90 0.14
CA GLU A 58 -7.02 18.20 0.86
C GLU A 58 -8.08 18.70 -0.12
N GLN A 59 -9.28 18.13 -0.06
CA GLN A 59 -10.44 18.61 -0.79
C GLN A 59 -11.10 19.78 -0.06
N LEU A 60 -11.17 20.95 -0.68
CA LEU A 60 -11.61 22.19 0.00
C LEU A 60 -13.09 22.54 -0.18
N ASP A 61 -13.71 22.07 -1.26
CA ASP A 61 -15.03 22.55 -1.72
C ASP A 61 -16.14 21.48 -1.63
N GLY A 62 -15.80 20.27 -1.19
CA GLY A 62 -16.70 19.11 -1.18
C GLY A 62 -17.13 18.59 -2.56
N ALA A 63 -16.70 19.24 -3.64
CA ALA A 63 -17.03 18.92 -5.02
C ALA A 63 -15.83 18.38 -5.81
N GLY A 64 -14.63 18.38 -5.20
CA GLY A 64 -13.39 17.90 -5.80
C GLY A 64 -12.84 18.81 -6.88
N LYS A 65 -13.14 20.10 -6.86
CA LYS A 65 -12.61 21.06 -7.84
C LYS A 65 -11.48 21.90 -7.26
N GLU A 66 -11.47 22.10 -5.94
CA GLU A 66 -10.44 22.86 -5.24
C GLU A 66 -9.63 21.97 -4.30
N TRP A 67 -8.31 21.97 -4.50
CA TRP A 67 -7.37 21.10 -3.79
C TRP A 67 -6.23 21.91 -3.17
N ARG A 68 -5.81 21.54 -1.95
CA ARG A 68 -4.57 22.07 -1.35
C ARG A 68 -3.65 20.94 -0.92
N PHE A 69 -2.43 20.95 -1.46
CA PHE A 69 -1.41 19.98 -1.05
C PHE A 69 -0.92 20.27 0.38
N ARG A 70 -0.91 19.23 1.22
CA ARG A 70 -0.38 19.18 2.58
C ARG A 70 0.75 18.16 2.64
N PRO A 71 2.01 18.59 2.85
CA PRO A 71 3.14 17.67 2.85
C PRO A 71 3.22 16.85 4.13
N PHE A 72 3.73 15.63 4.02
CA PHE A 72 4.18 14.85 5.17
C PHE A 72 5.59 15.29 5.55
N GLN A 73 5.70 16.15 6.56
CA GLN A 73 7.01 16.61 7.02
C GLN A 73 7.90 15.44 7.49
N ALA A 74 7.31 14.47 8.21
CA ALA A 74 8.03 13.25 8.63
C ALA A 74 8.64 12.48 7.45
N ALA A 75 7.88 12.29 6.35
CA ALA A 75 8.39 11.61 5.15
C ALA A 75 9.52 12.40 4.47
N ARG A 76 9.44 13.74 4.47
CA ARG A 76 10.51 14.62 3.95
C ARG A 76 11.77 14.57 4.80
N ASP A 77 11.63 14.64 6.12
CA ASP A 77 12.75 14.59 7.06
C ASP A 77 13.49 13.25 6.98
N LEU A 78 12.74 12.17 6.79
CA LEU A 78 13.26 10.84 6.53
C LEU A 78 13.81 10.64 5.12
N GLN A 79 13.58 11.58 4.19
CA GLN A 79 13.91 11.42 2.77
C GLN A 79 13.35 10.11 2.22
N VAL A 80 12.06 9.85 2.46
CA VAL A 80 11.36 8.70 1.88
C VAL A 80 11.41 8.79 0.37
N ASP A 81 11.79 7.69 -0.28
CA ASP A 81 11.77 7.59 -1.75
C ASP A 81 10.37 7.95 -2.29
N LEU A 82 10.30 8.61 -3.44
CA LEU A 82 9.02 9.06 -3.99
C LEU A 82 8.27 7.95 -4.72
N GLU A 83 8.97 6.88 -5.11
CA GLU A 83 8.39 5.69 -5.68
C GLU A 83 7.86 4.81 -4.56
N THR A 84 6.55 4.92 -4.33
CA THR A 84 5.91 4.33 -3.15
C THR A 84 4.67 3.51 -3.48
N ARG A 85 4.30 2.63 -2.54
CA ARG A 85 2.89 2.29 -2.34
C ARG A 85 2.36 3.02 -1.13
N VAL A 86 1.08 3.36 -1.19
CA VAL A 86 0.40 4.13 -0.15
C VAL A 86 -0.96 3.53 0.10
N VAL A 87 -1.31 3.39 1.37
CA VAL A 87 -2.64 3.03 1.85
C VAL A 87 -2.97 3.90 3.05
N ALA A 88 -4.26 4.19 3.25
CA ALA A 88 -4.73 5.01 4.36
C ALA A 88 -5.99 4.39 4.97
N GLY A 89 -6.14 4.52 6.28
CA GLY A 89 -7.18 3.84 7.06
C GLY A 89 -7.16 4.27 8.52
N ASP A 90 -8.19 3.89 9.27
CA ASP A 90 -8.23 4.04 10.73
C ASP A 90 -7.69 2.76 11.38
N CYS A 91 -6.39 2.74 11.70
CA CYS A 91 -5.73 1.57 12.28
C CYS A 91 -5.99 1.42 13.79
N LEU A 92 -6.57 2.43 14.45
CA LEU A 92 -6.87 2.41 15.89
C LEU A 92 -8.36 2.19 16.19
N GLY A 93 -9.24 2.40 15.21
CA GLY A 93 -10.69 2.37 15.37
C GLY A 93 -11.25 3.57 16.13
N ASP A 94 -10.53 4.69 16.16
CA ASP A 94 -10.89 5.91 16.90
C ASP A 94 -11.27 7.10 16.00
N GLY A 95 -11.39 6.85 14.69
CA GLY A 95 -11.69 7.85 13.67
C GLY A 95 -10.49 8.68 13.24
N THR A 96 -9.29 8.44 13.78
CA THR A 96 -8.07 9.12 13.36
C THR A 96 -7.39 8.40 12.20
N VAL A 97 -6.62 9.14 11.41
CA VAL A 97 -6.07 8.62 10.15
C VAL A 97 -4.66 8.08 10.33
N CYS A 98 -4.44 6.87 9.82
CA CYS A 98 -3.14 6.31 9.56
C CYS A 98 -2.86 6.27 8.06
N VAL A 99 -1.63 6.59 7.67
CA VAL A 99 -1.11 6.45 6.31
C VAL A 99 0.10 5.53 6.37
N VAL A 100 0.07 4.44 5.61
CA VAL A 100 1.20 3.53 5.49
C VAL A 100 1.86 3.72 4.13
N ILE A 101 3.17 3.88 4.13
CA ILE A 101 4.00 4.17 2.96
C ILE A 101 5.09 3.10 2.88
N SER A 102 5.22 2.44 1.73
CA SER A 102 6.35 1.56 1.44
C SER A 102 7.24 2.16 0.35
N GLU A 103 8.56 2.10 0.52
CA GLU A 103 9.52 2.40 -0.54
C GLU A 103 9.49 1.26 -1.57
N SER A 104 8.92 1.51 -2.76
CA SER A 104 8.57 0.44 -3.71
C SER A 104 9.61 0.18 -4.79
N GLU A 105 10.54 1.11 -5.04
CA GLU A 105 11.63 0.93 -6.02
C GLU A 105 13.03 0.96 -5.38
N VAL A 106 13.10 1.05 -4.03
CA VAL A 106 14.36 0.97 -3.29
C VAL A 106 14.83 -0.49 -3.25
N LEU A 107 15.90 -0.81 -3.97
CA LEU A 107 16.33 -2.20 -4.19
C LEU A 107 16.85 -2.93 -2.94
N ASN A 108 17.42 -2.18 -1.99
CA ASN A 108 17.94 -2.70 -0.72
C ASN A 108 17.61 -1.72 0.40
N ASN A 109 17.45 -2.21 1.63
CA ASN A 109 17.18 -1.39 2.81
C ASN A 109 15.92 -0.51 2.69
N ALA A 110 14.90 -0.96 1.93
CA ALA A 110 13.61 -0.30 1.78
C ALA A 110 12.88 -0.20 3.13
N ARG A 111 12.14 0.90 3.31
CA ARG A 111 11.38 1.16 4.53
C ARG A 111 9.88 0.91 4.35
N LEU A 112 9.24 0.55 5.47
CA LEU A 112 7.79 0.60 5.65
C LEU A 112 7.48 1.53 6.82
N LEU A 113 6.75 2.60 6.56
CA LEU A 113 6.46 3.65 7.51
C LEU A 113 4.96 3.74 7.73
N LEU A 114 4.54 3.91 8.99
CA LEU A 114 3.20 4.34 9.34
C LEU A 114 3.26 5.77 9.90
N LEU A 115 2.42 6.63 9.35
CA LEU A 115 2.18 7.99 9.82
C LEU A 115 0.79 8.05 10.46
N HIS A 116 0.66 8.63 11.64
CA HIS A 116 -0.60 8.77 12.35
C HIS A 116 -0.89 10.24 12.66
N SER A 117 -2.10 10.71 12.35
CA SER A 117 -2.52 12.08 12.66
C SER A 117 -3.78 12.08 13.51
N THR A 118 -3.74 12.84 14.61
CA THR A 118 -4.87 13.04 15.54
C THR A 118 -5.50 14.42 15.41
N ASP A 119 -5.01 15.25 14.48
CA ASP A 119 -5.38 16.65 14.32
C ASP A 119 -5.81 17.00 12.90
N SER A 120 -6.51 16.08 12.23
CA SER A 120 -7.04 16.29 10.86
C SER A 120 -5.91 16.55 9.84
N GLY A 121 -4.82 15.79 9.93
CA GLY A 121 -3.71 15.80 8.98
C GLY A 121 -2.75 16.98 9.12
N GLN A 122 -2.80 17.77 10.21
CA GLN A 122 -1.88 18.89 10.40
C GLN A 122 -0.50 18.43 10.89
N THR A 123 -0.46 17.45 11.80
CA THR A 123 0.77 16.82 12.31
C THR A 123 0.70 15.30 12.19
N TRP A 124 1.88 14.68 12.14
CA TRP A 124 2.04 13.26 11.87
C TRP A 124 3.06 12.65 12.84
N GLU A 125 2.59 11.78 13.73
CA GLU A 125 3.45 10.88 14.49
C GLU A 125 3.97 9.77 13.56
N GLN A 126 5.23 9.40 13.74
CA GLN A 126 5.90 8.43 12.88
C GLN A 126 6.17 7.12 13.61
N HIS A 127 5.76 6.01 13.01
CA HIS A 127 6.06 4.66 13.45
C HIS A 127 6.82 3.93 12.33
N MET A 128 8.11 3.67 12.56
CA MET A 128 8.91 2.86 11.64
C MET A 128 8.58 1.39 11.84
N LEU A 129 8.00 0.74 10.83
CA LEU A 129 7.58 -0.67 10.91
C LEU A 129 8.67 -1.60 10.39
N ILE A 130 9.31 -1.21 9.29
CA ILE A 130 10.51 -1.86 8.73
C ILE A 130 11.49 -0.74 8.43
N ASP A 131 12.69 -0.80 9.02
CA ASP A 131 13.77 0.16 8.78
C ASP A 131 14.88 -0.45 7.91
N ARG A 132 15.86 0.39 7.55
CA ARG A 132 16.96 0.08 6.64
C ARG A 132 17.81 -1.12 7.06
N ASP A 133 17.92 -1.41 8.34
CA ASP A 133 18.72 -2.51 8.90
C ASP A 133 18.14 -3.90 8.57
N ARG A 134 16.84 -3.97 8.26
CA ARG A 134 16.16 -5.20 7.89
C ARG A 134 16.54 -5.71 6.50
N ASP A 135 17.13 -4.85 5.67
CA ASP A 135 17.50 -5.11 4.29
C ASP A 135 16.37 -5.86 3.54
N LEU A 136 15.24 -5.18 3.34
CA LEU A 136 14.19 -5.57 2.40
C LEU A 136 14.29 -4.70 1.14
N GLY A 137 13.75 -5.15 0.01
CA GLY A 137 13.84 -4.44 -1.26
C GLY A 137 12.51 -4.37 -2.00
N ALA A 138 12.21 -3.21 -2.57
CA ALA A 138 11.09 -2.95 -3.46
C ALA A 138 9.78 -3.54 -2.93
N LEU A 139 9.34 -3.01 -1.79
CA LEU A 139 8.07 -3.36 -1.14
C LEU A 139 6.90 -2.83 -1.98
N HIS A 140 6.59 -3.56 -3.06
CA HIS A 140 5.79 -3.09 -4.18
C HIS A 140 4.31 -3.55 -4.10
N SER A 141 3.95 -4.25 -3.04
CA SER A 141 2.56 -4.53 -2.67
C SER A 141 2.27 -3.96 -1.30
N LEU A 142 1.10 -3.34 -1.12
CA LEU A 142 0.69 -2.77 0.16
C LEU A 142 -0.84 -2.76 0.27
N GLN A 143 -1.37 -3.26 1.38
CA GLN A 143 -2.80 -3.28 1.66
C GLN A 143 -3.08 -3.21 3.16
N LEU A 144 -4.10 -2.44 3.54
CA LEU A 144 -4.76 -2.55 4.85
C LEU A 144 -5.95 -3.50 4.74
N LEU A 145 -6.07 -4.44 5.68
CA LEU A 145 -7.23 -5.30 5.83
C LEU A 145 -7.31 -5.92 7.22
N ASP A 146 -8.51 -6.21 7.71
CA ASP A 146 -8.71 -7.03 8.91
C ASP A 146 -8.65 -8.52 8.52
N THR A 147 -7.55 -9.19 8.88
CA THR A 147 -7.30 -10.58 8.44
C THR A 147 -7.98 -11.64 9.30
N ASP A 148 -8.30 -11.34 10.56
CA ASP A 148 -8.87 -12.31 11.50
C ASP A 148 -10.23 -11.90 12.10
N GLY A 149 -10.82 -10.82 11.59
CA GLY A 149 -12.16 -10.39 11.97
C GLY A 149 -12.23 -9.65 13.31
N ASN A 150 -11.09 -9.18 13.83
CA ASN A 150 -11.03 -8.52 15.14
C ASN A 150 -11.35 -7.00 15.06
N GLY A 151 -11.59 -6.48 13.86
CA GLY A 151 -11.90 -5.08 13.58
C GLY A 151 -10.69 -4.15 13.50
N ARG A 152 -9.46 -4.64 13.71
CA ARG A 152 -8.23 -3.89 13.55
C ARG A 152 -7.62 -4.16 12.17
N LEU A 153 -7.15 -3.11 11.53
CA LEU A 153 -6.50 -3.24 10.23
C LEU A 153 -5.06 -3.73 10.40
N ASP A 154 -4.76 -4.85 9.76
CA ASP A 154 -3.42 -5.40 9.56
C ASP A 154 -2.78 -4.82 8.28
N ILE A 155 -1.47 -4.99 8.12
CA ILE A 155 -0.73 -4.49 6.95
C ILE A 155 -0.12 -5.67 6.19
N PHE A 156 -0.56 -5.89 4.96
CA PHE A 156 0.09 -6.80 4.02
C PHE A 156 1.08 -6.02 3.14
N THR A 157 2.32 -6.47 3.07
CA THR A 157 3.31 -5.97 2.11
C THR A 157 4.16 -7.08 1.53
N ALA A 158 4.76 -6.88 0.36
CA ALA A 158 5.61 -7.87 -0.25
C ALA A 158 6.66 -7.25 -1.17
N GLU A 159 7.84 -7.85 -1.17
CA GLU A 159 8.93 -7.54 -2.10
C GLU A 159 8.57 -8.04 -3.51
N MET A 160 8.84 -7.23 -4.53
CA MET A 160 8.78 -7.71 -5.91
C MET A 160 10.02 -8.51 -6.31
N GLU A 161 9.91 -9.26 -7.40
CA GLU A 161 11.12 -9.78 -8.05
C GLU A 161 11.89 -8.64 -8.70
N LEU A 162 13.15 -8.50 -8.30
CA LEU A 162 14.05 -7.47 -8.77
C LEU A 162 14.98 -8.03 -9.84
N TYR A 163 14.83 -7.49 -11.04
CA TYR A 163 15.77 -7.66 -12.14
C TYR A 163 16.73 -6.48 -12.17
N ILE A 164 18.02 -6.75 -12.06
CA ILE A 164 19.06 -5.82 -12.50
C ILE A 164 19.73 -6.49 -13.71
N GLU A 165 19.82 -5.74 -14.81
CA GLU A 165 20.50 -6.19 -16.02
C GLU A 165 21.95 -6.58 -15.69
N ASN A 166 22.35 -7.80 -16.05
CA ASN A 166 23.70 -8.36 -15.86
C ASN A 166 24.17 -8.65 -14.42
N THR A 167 23.31 -8.67 -13.38
CA THR A 167 23.76 -9.04 -12.01
C THR A 167 23.05 -10.25 -11.38
N GLY A 168 21.96 -10.77 -11.98
CA GLY A 168 21.24 -11.94 -11.45
C GLY A 168 20.20 -11.58 -10.37
N ILE A 169 19.79 -12.57 -9.54
CA ILE A 169 18.86 -12.32 -8.42
C ILE A 169 19.54 -11.41 -7.40
N VAL A 170 18.96 -10.22 -7.18
CA VAL A 170 19.40 -9.28 -6.14
C VAL A 170 19.11 -9.84 -4.74
N ARG A 171 17.93 -10.45 -4.56
CA ARG A 171 17.46 -11.04 -3.31
C ARG A 171 16.25 -11.97 -3.51
N ARG A 172 16.02 -12.87 -2.54
CA ARG A 172 14.81 -13.70 -2.51
C ARG A 172 13.67 -12.86 -1.93
N PRO A 173 12.59 -12.61 -2.68
CA PRO A 173 11.49 -11.79 -2.19
C PRO A 173 10.71 -12.52 -1.10
N THR A 174 10.27 -11.74 -0.11
CA THR A 174 9.43 -12.18 0.99
C THR A 174 8.11 -11.42 1.00
N TRP A 175 7.06 -12.10 1.46
CA TRP A 175 5.74 -11.52 1.70
C TRP A 175 5.51 -11.45 3.21
N LYS A 176 5.05 -10.32 3.70
CA LYS A 176 4.91 -10.02 5.12
C LYS A 176 3.49 -9.60 5.45
N LEU A 177 2.99 -10.09 6.58
CA LEU A 177 1.79 -9.59 7.22
C LEU A 177 2.18 -9.05 8.58
N LEU A 178 1.87 -7.78 8.84
CA LEU A 178 2.02 -7.16 10.14
C LEU A 178 0.64 -7.17 10.81
N LYS A 179 0.44 -8.08 11.76
CA LYS A 179 -0.81 -8.26 12.50
C LYS A 179 -0.94 -7.24 13.62
N ASN A 180 -2.02 -6.47 13.62
CA ASN A 180 -2.25 -5.37 14.55
C ASN A 180 -2.71 -5.89 15.92
N GLN A 181 -1.85 -5.72 16.93
CA GLN A 181 -2.11 -6.07 18.33
C GLN A 181 -2.75 -4.92 19.13
N GLY A 182 -3.09 -3.80 18.47
CA GLY A 182 -3.63 -2.59 19.07
C GLY A 182 -2.56 -1.57 19.45
N GLY A 183 -2.96 -0.30 19.54
CA GLY A 183 -2.07 0.81 19.87
C GLY A 183 -0.89 0.94 18.90
N LEU A 184 -1.13 0.65 17.62
CA LEU A 184 -0.12 0.64 16.55
C LEU A 184 1.08 -0.30 16.79
N ARG A 185 0.86 -1.37 17.57
CA ARG A 185 1.84 -2.46 17.73
C ARG A 185 1.50 -3.60 16.78
N PHE A 186 2.52 -4.14 16.13
CA PHE A 186 2.33 -5.18 15.13
C PHE A 186 3.24 -6.38 15.37
N ASP A 187 2.68 -7.59 15.22
CA ASP A 187 3.45 -8.82 15.10
C ASP A 187 3.71 -9.11 13.62
N GLU A 188 4.95 -9.36 13.24
CA GLU A 188 5.30 -9.68 11.86
C GLU A 188 5.23 -11.19 11.60
N LEU A 189 4.53 -11.57 10.53
CA LEU A 189 4.44 -12.93 10.01
C LEU A 189 4.99 -12.98 8.58
N THR A 190 5.73 -14.03 8.26
CA THR A 190 6.08 -14.35 6.87
C THR A 190 4.93 -15.11 6.22
N VAL A 191 4.30 -14.49 5.23
CA VAL A 191 3.23 -15.08 4.41
C VAL A 191 3.81 -16.05 3.39
N LEU A 192 4.92 -15.66 2.75
CA LEU A 192 5.58 -16.46 1.72
C LEU A 192 7.07 -16.13 1.65
N GLU A 193 7.90 -17.17 1.59
CA GLU A 193 9.35 -17.09 1.33
C GLU A 193 9.74 -18.20 0.34
N ALA A 194 8.99 -18.26 -0.77
CA ALA A 194 9.16 -19.28 -1.80
C ALA A 194 10.06 -18.83 -2.96
N ASN A 195 10.73 -17.68 -2.85
CA ASN A 195 11.42 -17.04 -3.98
C ASN A 195 10.45 -16.74 -5.15
N LEU A 196 9.31 -16.15 -4.80
CA LEU A 196 8.24 -15.68 -5.70
C LEU A 196 7.78 -14.30 -5.21
N GLY A 197 8.01 -13.26 -6.01
CA GLY A 197 7.74 -11.88 -5.60
C GLY A 197 6.35 -11.37 -6.01
N ALA A 198 5.96 -10.23 -5.46
CA ALA A 198 4.66 -9.61 -5.69
C ALA A 198 4.78 -8.14 -6.08
N HIS A 199 4.57 -7.85 -7.36
CA HIS A 199 4.48 -6.45 -7.83
C HIS A 199 3.07 -5.88 -7.63
N GLN A 200 2.04 -6.71 -7.69
CA GLN A 200 0.66 -6.34 -7.34
C GLN A 200 0.04 -7.50 -6.58
N GLY A 201 0.08 -7.42 -5.25
CA GLY A 201 -0.56 -8.33 -4.33
C GLY A 201 -1.88 -7.78 -3.79
N ARG A 202 -2.82 -8.68 -3.55
CA ARG A 202 -4.09 -8.43 -2.85
C ARG A 202 -4.33 -9.55 -1.86
N ALA A 203 -4.86 -9.18 -0.71
CA ALA A 203 -5.30 -10.08 0.33
C ALA A 203 -6.81 -9.93 0.53
N GLY A 204 -7.46 -11.03 0.88
CA GLY A 204 -8.89 -11.04 1.18
C GLY A 204 -9.44 -12.45 1.35
N ARG A 205 -10.72 -12.51 1.71
CA ARG A 205 -11.49 -13.76 1.84
C ARG A 205 -11.83 -14.30 0.45
N ILE A 206 -10.98 -15.14 -0.12
CA ILE A 206 -11.13 -15.68 -1.49
C ILE A 206 -11.59 -17.14 -1.45
N SER A 207 -10.85 -18.00 -0.75
CA SER A 207 -11.16 -19.44 -0.66
C SER A 207 -12.14 -19.78 0.46
N SER A 208 -12.27 -18.93 1.49
CA SER A 208 -13.17 -19.15 2.62
C SER A 208 -13.66 -17.84 3.24
N ALA A 209 -14.73 -17.91 4.03
CA ALA A 209 -15.27 -16.76 4.76
C ALA A 209 -14.46 -16.44 6.03
N ASP A 210 -13.81 -17.45 6.62
CA ASP A 210 -13.17 -17.37 7.93
C ASP A 210 -11.64 -17.24 7.86
N GLY A 211 -11.05 -17.37 6.68
CA GLY A 211 -9.60 -17.25 6.46
C GLY A 211 -9.23 -16.13 5.49
N VAL A 212 -7.98 -15.70 5.55
CA VAL A 212 -7.41 -14.75 4.60
C VAL A 212 -6.54 -15.46 3.56
N ASP A 213 -6.74 -15.10 2.30
CA ASP A 213 -5.89 -15.52 1.20
C ASP A 213 -5.07 -14.34 0.69
N PHE A 214 -3.94 -14.66 0.05
CA PHE A 214 -3.08 -13.68 -0.61
C PHE A 214 -2.88 -14.09 -2.06
N VAL A 215 -3.12 -13.18 -3.00
CA VAL A 215 -2.91 -13.40 -4.43
C VAL A 215 -2.03 -12.29 -4.98
N ALA A 216 -0.99 -12.64 -5.73
CA ALA A 216 -0.18 -11.63 -6.39
C ALA A 216 0.31 -12.06 -7.76
N LYS A 217 0.51 -11.07 -8.64
CA LYS A 217 1.25 -11.22 -9.89
C LYS A 217 2.64 -10.60 -9.77
N ASN A 218 3.61 -11.16 -10.48
CA ASN A 218 4.94 -10.55 -10.63
C ASN A 218 4.95 -9.49 -11.76
N TRP A 219 5.97 -8.64 -11.79
CA TRP A 219 6.18 -7.72 -12.91
C TRP A 219 6.98 -8.37 -14.02
N GLN A 220 8.17 -8.84 -13.64
CA GLN A 220 9.06 -9.60 -14.48
C GLN A 220 9.67 -10.71 -13.63
N ALA A 221 9.90 -11.86 -14.24
CA ALA A 221 10.46 -13.01 -13.57
C ALA A 221 11.97 -12.89 -13.41
N ASN A 222 12.46 -13.13 -12.21
CA ASN A 222 13.85 -13.48 -11.98
C ASN A 222 14.15 -14.80 -12.67
N SER A 223 15.28 -14.91 -13.37
CA SER A 223 15.66 -16.09 -14.15
C SER A 223 15.74 -17.40 -13.34
N THR A 224 15.86 -17.29 -12.01
CA THR A 224 15.94 -18.42 -11.09
C THR A 224 14.87 -18.35 -9.98
N ASN A 225 13.71 -17.72 -10.25
CA ASN A 225 12.56 -17.81 -9.35
C ASN A 225 12.06 -19.25 -9.20
N ALA A 226 11.24 -19.53 -8.18
CA ALA A 226 10.78 -20.91 -7.93
C ALA A 226 9.79 -21.45 -8.98
N CYS A 227 9.36 -20.62 -9.94
CA CYS A 227 8.59 -21.04 -11.10
C CYS A 227 9.48 -21.35 -12.32
N GLY A 228 10.80 -21.50 -12.15
CA GLY A 228 11.69 -21.86 -13.25
C GLY A 228 11.99 -20.69 -14.20
N GLY A 229 11.97 -19.46 -13.67
CA GLY A 229 12.34 -18.28 -14.44
C GLY A 229 11.23 -17.66 -15.27
N VAL A 230 9.97 -18.04 -15.05
CA VAL A 230 8.82 -17.50 -15.80
C VAL A 230 7.93 -16.63 -14.93
N ASN A 231 7.15 -15.77 -15.60
CA ASN A 231 6.13 -14.95 -14.96
C ASN A 231 5.07 -15.82 -14.31
N HIS A 232 4.53 -15.37 -13.18
CA HIS A 232 3.64 -16.16 -12.35
C HIS A 232 2.58 -15.30 -11.66
N VAL A 233 1.51 -16.00 -11.29
CA VAL A 233 0.53 -15.56 -10.32
C VAL A 233 0.54 -16.59 -9.20
N VAL A 234 0.66 -16.13 -7.96
CA VAL A 234 0.68 -16.99 -6.78
C VAL A 234 -0.57 -16.74 -5.96
N HIS A 235 -1.19 -17.82 -5.47
CA HIS A 235 -2.25 -17.81 -4.48
C HIS A 235 -1.76 -18.57 -3.24
N VAL A 236 -1.67 -17.87 -2.12
CA VAL A 236 -1.38 -18.43 -0.80
C VAL A 236 -2.69 -18.49 -0.02
N GLN A 237 -3.04 -19.69 0.45
CA GLN A 237 -4.24 -19.94 1.25
C GLN A 237 -3.83 -20.18 2.69
N GLU A 238 -4.59 -19.64 3.62
CA GLU A 238 -4.48 -20.01 5.03
C GLU A 238 -4.99 -21.44 5.22
N GLN A 239 -4.15 -22.35 5.73
CA GLN A 239 -4.60 -23.68 6.09
C GLN A 239 -5.41 -23.61 7.38
N THR A 240 -6.73 -23.73 7.27
CA THR A 240 -7.56 -24.03 8.43
C THR A 240 -7.23 -25.45 8.88
N ALA A 241 -6.85 -25.62 10.15
CA ALA A 241 -6.67 -26.95 10.71
C ALA A 241 -7.98 -27.74 10.53
N PRO A 242 -7.95 -29.03 10.13
CA PRO A 242 -9.17 -29.80 10.05
C PRO A 242 -9.84 -29.81 11.42
N CYS A 243 -11.10 -29.39 11.49
CA CYS A 243 -11.94 -29.61 12.66
C CYS A 243 -11.93 -31.11 12.96
N ASN A 244 -11.17 -31.52 13.97
CA ASN A 244 -11.27 -32.86 14.52
C ASN A 244 -12.68 -33.00 15.12
N GLY A 245 -13.59 -33.54 14.31
CA GLY A 245 -14.97 -33.80 14.70
C GLY A 245 -15.01 -34.61 15.99
N ARG A 246 -15.78 -34.12 16.96
CA ARG A 246 -16.33 -34.91 18.05
C ARG A 246 -17.70 -35.41 17.67
#